data_AF-A0A432PXF6-F1
#
_entry.id   AF-A0A432PXF6-F1
#
_cell.length_a   1.000
_cell.length_b   1.000
_cell.length_c   1.000
_cell.angle_alpha   90.00
_cell.angle_beta   90.00
_cell.angle_gamma   90.00
#
_symmetry.space_group_name_H-M   'P 1'
#
loop_
_entity.id
_entity.type
_entity.pdbx_description
1 polymer ?
#
loop_
_entity_poly.entity_id
_entity_poly.type
_entity_poly.pdbx_seq_one_letter_code
_entity_poly.pdbx_strand_id
1 'polypeptide(L)'
;MADFGGTILTELGRNLLAKALTGTQLTFTKVQLGDGVWNSSINPENLTSLISPKVDLPIQDLQVQGDGTAKLQVVLTNTGLQEGFFTRELGIFAQDPDIGEILYAVAYAPKPDFIPADGVTKVEELIEVCTVVANAQNITAVISDTVILATKKDVKKAISESFFYSYLHGG
;
A
#
# COMPACT_ATOMS: atom_id res chain seq x y z
N MET A 1 11.92 -9.03 5.04
CA MET A 1 11.22 -7.76 4.76
C MET A 1 11.76 -6.68 5.68
N ALA A 2 11.94 -5.47 5.15
CA ALA A 2 12.36 -4.31 5.93
C ALA A 2 11.29 -3.97 6.99
N ASP A 3 11.73 -3.56 8.18
CA ASP A 3 10.85 -3.17 9.26
C ASP A 3 10.59 -1.66 9.18
N PHE A 4 9.36 -1.31 8.80
CA PHE A 4 8.96 0.08 8.58
C PHE A 4 8.38 0.75 9.83
N GLY A 5 8.21 0.06 10.96
CA GLY A 5 7.82 0.65 12.26
C GLY A 5 6.45 1.36 12.33
N GLY A 6 5.74 1.53 11.22
CA GLY A 6 4.50 2.29 11.08
C GLY A 6 4.58 3.38 10.01
N THR A 7 3.45 3.98 9.64
CA THR A 7 3.40 5.07 8.65
C THR A 7 3.14 6.42 9.31
N ILE A 8 3.69 7.47 8.70
CA ILE A 8 3.54 8.88 9.08
C ILE A 8 2.70 9.54 7.98
N LEU A 9 1.59 10.20 8.34
CA LEU A 9 0.79 10.95 7.38
C LEU A 9 1.55 12.20 6.92
N THR A 10 1.58 12.43 5.61
CA THR A 10 2.06 13.69 5.04
C THR A 10 1.04 14.80 5.29
N GLU A 11 1.41 16.05 5.05
CA GLU A 11 0.51 17.20 5.11
C GLU A 11 -0.64 17.03 4.09
N LEU A 12 -0.32 16.61 2.87
CA LEU A 12 -1.33 16.31 1.84
C LEU A 12 -2.24 15.15 2.28
N GLY A 13 -1.67 14.10 2.89
CA GLY A 13 -2.44 12.97 3.40
C GLY A 13 -3.40 13.35 4.52
N ARG A 14 -2.97 14.19 5.46
CA ARG A 14 -3.86 14.73 6.50
C ARG A 14 -4.98 15.59 5.93
N ASN A 15 -4.67 16.41 4.93
CA ASN A 15 -5.67 17.24 4.27
C ASN A 15 -6.72 16.38 3.55
N LEU A 16 -6.28 15.34 2.82
CA LEU A 16 -7.19 14.39 2.17
C LEU A 16 -8.00 13.60 3.22
N LEU A 17 -7.38 13.16 4.31
CA LEU A 17 -8.09 12.49 5.41
C LEU A 17 -9.18 13.40 6.00
N ALA A 18 -8.89 14.69 6.21
CA ALA A 18 -9.90 15.64 6.70
C ALA A 18 -11.10 15.76 5.74
N LYS A 19 -10.87 15.79 4.43
CA LYS A 19 -11.94 15.76 3.42
C LYS A 19 -12.73 14.44 3.48
N ALA A 20 -12.04 13.32 3.71
CA ALA A 20 -12.67 12.00 3.79
C ALA A 20 -13.58 11.88 5.02
N LEU A 21 -13.17 12.48 6.15
CA LEU A 21 -13.99 12.56 7.36
C LEU A 21 -15.27 13.37 7.16
N THR A 22 -15.31 14.29 6.19
CA THR A 22 -16.52 15.03 5.80
C THR A 22 -17.30 14.38 4.67
N GLY A 23 -16.98 13.14 4.29
CA GLY A 23 -17.74 12.34 3.33
C GLY A 23 -17.09 12.13 1.96
N THR A 24 -15.93 12.75 1.69
CA THR A 24 -15.17 12.50 0.45
C THR A 24 -14.68 11.05 0.40
N GLN A 25 -14.63 10.45 -0.78
CA GLN A 25 -14.05 9.12 -0.94
C GLN A 25 -12.52 9.18 -0.83
N LEU A 26 -11.94 8.36 0.04
CA LEU A 26 -10.50 8.13 0.14
C LEU A 26 -10.15 6.90 -0.70
N THR A 27 -9.49 7.11 -1.84
CA THR A 27 -9.09 6.02 -2.76
C THR A 27 -7.58 5.86 -2.74
N PHE A 28 -7.08 4.76 -2.19
CA PHE A 28 -5.67 4.39 -2.32
C PHE A 28 -5.37 3.88 -3.73
N THR A 29 -4.27 4.34 -4.32
CA THR A 29 -3.95 4.05 -5.73
C THR A 29 -2.81 3.06 -5.88
N LYS A 30 -1.77 3.20 -5.06
CA LYS A 30 -0.61 2.31 -5.04
C LYS A 30 0.22 2.45 -3.76
N VAL A 31 1.14 1.53 -3.57
CA VAL A 31 2.27 1.69 -2.65
C VAL A 31 3.54 1.80 -3.48
N GLN A 32 4.58 2.45 -2.97
CA GLN A 32 5.88 2.56 -3.64
C GLN A 32 6.99 2.23 -2.65
N LEU A 33 8.05 1.59 -3.12
CA LEU A 33 9.30 1.40 -2.36
C LEU A 33 10.43 2.21 -2.99
N GLY A 34 11.37 2.64 -2.15
CA GLY A 34 12.55 3.40 -2.56
C GLY A 34 13.76 3.11 -1.68
N ASP A 35 14.93 3.60 -2.11
CA ASP A 35 16.21 3.48 -1.39
C ASP A 35 16.69 4.82 -0.79
N GLY A 36 15.82 5.82 -0.75
CA GLY A 36 16.10 7.13 -0.19
C GLY A 36 16.55 7.07 1.27
N VAL A 37 17.52 7.91 1.62
CA VAL A 37 18.05 8.01 2.98
C VAL A 37 17.50 9.26 3.65
N TRP A 38 16.79 9.08 4.75
CA TRP A 38 16.29 10.21 5.54
C TRP A 38 17.40 10.72 6.48
N ASN A 39 17.71 12.00 6.39
CA ASN A 39 18.64 12.70 7.29
C ASN A 39 17.85 13.67 8.19
N SER A 40 18.55 14.34 9.13
CA SER A 40 17.92 15.25 10.09
C SER A 40 17.24 16.48 9.47
N SER A 41 17.48 16.76 8.19
CA SER A 41 16.83 17.87 7.47
C SER A 41 15.54 17.46 6.77
N ILE A 42 15.25 16.16 6.66
CA ILE A 42 14.02 15.65 6.05
C ILE A 42 12.92 15.64 7.11
N ASN A 43 11.88 16.44 6.88
CA ASN A 43 10.62 16.30 7.58
C ASN A 43 9.69 15.39 6.78
N PRO A 44 9.38 14.16 7.25
CA PRO A 44 8.54 13.21 6.51
C PRO A 44 7.13 13.73 6.23
N GLU A 45 6.60 14.61 7.08
CA GLU A 45 5.26 15.18 6.90
C GLU A 45 5.19 16.09 5.67
N ASN A 46 6.31 16.69 5.26
CA ASN A 46 6.35 17.63 4.14
C ASN A 46 6.66 16.93 2.81
N LEU A 47 6.83 15.61 2.80
CA LEU A 47 7.13 14.86 1.58
C LEU A 47 5.89 14.79 0.68
N THR A 48 6.11 15.08 -0.60
CA THR A 48 5.11 14.93 -1.67
C THR A 48 5.45 13.76 -2.60
N SER A 49 6.66 13.23 -2.50
CA SER A 49 7.15 12.02 -3.16
C SER A 49 8.19 11.34 -2.26
N LEU A 50 8.50 10.07 -2.56
CA LEU A 50 9.70 9.43 -1.99
C LEU A 50 10.97 10.18 -2.43
N ILE A 51 12.04 10.06 -1.64
CA ILE A 51 13.32 10.72 -1.92
C ILE A 51 13.99 10.08 -3.14
N SER A 52 13.91 8.76 -3.26
CA SER A 52 14.47 7.96 -4.35
C SER A 52 13.56 6.75 -4.62
N PRO A 53 12.45 6.96 -5.35
CA PRO A 53 11.50 5.90 -5.70
C PRO A 53 12.13 4.88 -6.65
N LYS A 54 11.80 3.59 -6.47
CA LYS A 54 12.35 2.48 -7.27
C LYS A 54 11.30 1.58 -7.90
N VAL A 55 10.25 1.23 -7.16
CA VAL A 55 9.24 0.29 -7.65
C VAL A 55 7.86 0.62 -7.10
N ASP A 56 6.86 0.59 -7.98
CA ASP A 56 5.45 0.70 -7.63
C ASP A 56 4.90 -0.70 -7.31
N LEU A 57 4.17 -0.79 -6.21
CA LEU A 57 3.53 -2.01 -5.72
C LEU A 57 2.01 -1.90 -5.91
N PRO A 58 1.42 -2.72 -6.80
CA PRO A 58 -0.02 -2.76 -6.96
C PRO A 58 -0.72 -3.22 -5.67
N ILE A 59 -1.89 -2.66 -5.41
CA ILE A 59 -2.75 -3.09 -4.29
C ILE A 59 -3.55 -4.32 -4.73
N GLN A 60 -3.46 -5.38 -3.93
CA GLN A 60 -4.23 -6.62 -4.11
C GLN A 60 -5.49 -6.62 -3.24
N ASP A 61 -5.41 -6.09 -2.03
CA ASP A 61 -6.55 -6.07 -1.10
C ASP A 61 -6.48 -4.85 -0.17
N LEU A 62 -7.65 -4.44 0.32
CA LEU A 62 -7.83 -3.38 1.30
C LEU A 62 -8.77 -3.86 2.40
N GLN A 63 -8.31 -3.77 3.65
CA GLN A 63 -9.08 -4.14 4.83
C GLN A 63 -9.10 -2.98 5.85
N VAL A 64 -10.27 -2.37 6.04
CA VAL A 64 -10.50 -1.40 7.12
C VAL A 64 -10.67 -2.16 8.44
N GLN A 65 -9.81 -1.90 9.42
CA GLN A 65 -9.73 -2.70 10.66
C GLN A 65 -10.75 -2.29 11.73
N GLY A 66 -11.38 -1.12 11.59
CA GLY A 66 -12.37 -0.59 12.54
C GLY A 66 -11.76 0.09 13.78
N ASP A 67 -10.44 0.11 13.91
CA ASP A 67 -9.69 0.79 14.98
C ASP A 67 -9.12 2.16 14.55
N GLY A 68 -9.55 2.66 13.39
CA GLY A 68 -9.00 3.85 12.79
C GLY A 68 -7.88 3.61 11.79
N THR A 69 -7.56 2.35 11.49
CA THR A 69 -6.54 1.97 10.51
C THR A 69 -7.12 1.19 9.32
N ALA A 70 -6.42 1.30 8.20
CA ALA A 70 -6.61 0.47 7.02
C ALA A 70 -5.33 -0.31 6.74
N LYS A 71 -5.50 -1.57 6.34
CA LYS A 71 -4.43 -2.44 5.91
C LYS A 71 -4.53 -2.65 4.40
N LEU A 72 -3.45 -2.31 3.70
CA LEU A 72 -3.25 -2.56 2.29
C LEU A 72 -2.40 -3.83 2.15
N GLN A 73 -2.87 -4.80 1.37
CA GLN A 73 -2.04 -5.89 0.91
C GLN A 73 -1.54 -5.55 -0.50
N VAL A 74 -0.22 -5.51 -0.68
CA VAL A 74 0.40 -5.14 -1.95
C VAL A 74 1.36 -6.22 -2.41
N VAL A 75 1.54 -6.36 -3.71
CA VAL A 75 2.42 -7.38 -4.28
C VAL A 75 3.75 -6.77 -4.66
N LEU A 76 4.83 -7.26 -4.06
CA LEU A 76 6.20 -7.00 -4.51
C LEU A 76 6.60 -8.04 -5.54
N THR A 77 6.89 -7.57 -6.75
CA THR A 77 7.59 -8.32 -7.79
C THR A 77 8.82 -7.52 -8.22
N ASN A 78 9.92 -8.21 -8.50
CA ASN A 78 11.10 -7.58 -9.09
C ASN A 78 11.12 -7.67 -10.62
N THR A 79 10.01 -8.08 -11.25
CA THR A 79 9.90 -8.12 -12.71
C THR A 79 10.17 -6.73 -13.30
N GLY A 80 11.10 -6.64 -14.24
CA GLY A 80 11.50 -5.38 -14.88
C GLY A 80 12.43 -4.49 -14.03
N LEU A 81 12.81 -4.90 -12.82
CA LEU A 81 13.75 -4.16 -11.98
C LEU A 81 15.18 -4.34 -12.52
N GLN A 82 15.78 -3.28 -13.06
CA GLN A 82 17.11 -3.36 -13.70
C GLN A 82 18.26 -3.53 -12.71
N GLU A 83 18.16 -2.87 -11.55
CA GLU A 83 19.19 -2.87 -10.52
C GLU A 83 18.58 -3.19 -9.17
N GLY A 84 19.26 -4.05 -8.40
CA GLY A 84 18.84 -4.35 -7.04
C GLY A 84 19.11 -3.16 -6.11
N PHE A 85 18.27 -3.00 -5.09
CA PHE A 85 18.37 -1.87 -4.16
C PHE A 85 18.02 -2.27 -2.73
N PHE A 86 18.47 -1.46 -1.78
CA PHE A 86 18.15 -1.61 -0.37
C PHE A 86 16.91 -0.77 -0.06
N THR A 87 15.76 -1.42 0.15
CA THR A 87 14.51 -0.71 0.43
C THR A 87 14.57 -0.04 1.80
N ARG A 88 14.44 1.28 1.81
CA ARG A 88 14.55 2.15 3.00
C ARG A 88 13.33 3.01 3.22
N GLU A 89 12.57 3.30 2.17
CA GLU A 89 11.37 4.12 2.27
C GLU A 89 10.20 3.44 1.58
N LEU A 90 9.01 3.70 2.14
CA LEU A 90 7.73 3.22 1.64
C LEU A 90 6.78 4.42 1.56
N GLY A 91 6.05 4.53 0.46
CA GLY A 91 5.03 5.55 0.26
C GLY A 91 3.69 4.92 -0.05
N ILE A 92 2.62 5.44 0.55
CA ILE A 92 1.24 5.10 0.22
C ILE A 92 0.66 6.28 -0.54
N PHE A 93 0.07 6.01 -1.72
CA PHE A 93 -0.52 7.03 -2.57
C PHE A 93 -2.04 6.93 -2.56
N ALA A 94 -2.69 8.09 -2.68
CA ALA A 94 -4.13 8.21 -2.72
C ALA A 94 -4.57 9.34 -3.66
N GLN A 95 -5.79 9.22 -4.18
CA GLN A 95 -6.40 10.23 -5.04
C GLN A 95 -7.04 11.33 -4.20
N ASP A 96 -6.52 12.55 -4.30
CA ASP A 96 -7.21 13.76 -3.86
C ASP A 96 -8.10 14.30 -5.01
N PRO A 97 -9.36 14.67 -4.76
CA PRO A 97 -10.27 15.14 -5.80
C PRO A 97 -9.85 16.50 -6.42
N ASP A 98 -9.07 17.30 -5.69
CA ASP A 98 -8.68 18.65 -6.11
C ASP A 98 -7.25 18.69 -6.68
N ILE A 99 -6.35 17.85 -6.14
CA ILE A 99 -4.90 17.93 -6.42
C ILE A 99 -4.42 16.82 -7.36
N GLY A 100 -5.12 15.70 -7.44
CA GLY A 100 -4.64 14.52 -8.15
C GLY A 100 -4.12 13.43 -7.20
N GLU A 101 -3.32 12.51 -7.73
CA GLU A 101 -2.63 11.51 -6.90
C GLU A 101 -1.59 12.20 -6.00
N ILE A 102 -1.66 11.94 -4.70
CA ILE A 102 -0.78 12.49 -3.67
C ILE A 102 -0.07 11.37 -2.90
N LEU A 103 1.09 11.69 -2.30
CA LEU A 103 1.68 10.86 -1.26
C LEU A 103 0.90 11.05 0.04
N TYR A 104 0.12 10.04 0.43
CA TYR A 104 -0.75 10.07 1.61
C TYR A 104 0.03 9.82 2.91
N ALA A 105 0.89 8.80 2.90
CA ALA A 105 1.70 8.45 4.07
C ALA A 105 3.05 7.90 3.65
N VAL A 106 4.03 8.02 4.54
CA VAL A 106 5.40 7.54 4.35
C VAL A 106 5.87 6.70 5.52
N ALA A 107 6.77 5.78 5.28
CA ALA A 107 7.49 5.07 6.32
C ALA A 107 8.97 4.94 5.95
N TYR A 108 9.82 4.81 6.98
CA TYR A 108 11.25 4.63 6.81
C TYR A 108 11.73 3.41 7.59
N ALA A 109 12.50 2.56 6.91
CA ALA A 109 13.13 1.39 7.48
C ALA A 109 14.61 1.68 7.77
N PRO A 110 15.01 1.83 9.05
CA PRO A 110 16.43 2.03 9.41
C PRO A 110 17.26 0.79 9.13
N LYS A 111 16.63 -0.39 9.12
CA LYS A 111 17.23 -1.68 8.73
C LYS A 111 16.65 -2.08 7.37
N PRO A 112 17.33 -1.73 6.27
CA PRO A 112 16.81 -2.03 4.95
C PRO A 112 16.91 -3.53 4.64
N ASP A 113 16.06 -3.96 3.72
CA ASP A 113 16.14 -5.27 3.10
C ASP A 113 16.58 -5.12 1.63
N PHE A 114 17.20 -6.15 1.06
CA PHE A 114 17.70 -6.09 -0.31
C PHE A 114 16.68 -6.70 -1.28
N ILE A 115 16.29 -5.91 -2.28
CA ILE A 115 15.46 -6.37 -3.40
C ILE A 115 16.40 -6.58 -4.60
N PRO A 116 16.62 -7.82 -5.06
CA PRO A 116 17.48 -8.10 -6.21
C PRO A 116 16.84 -7.66 -7.53
N ALA A 117 17.69 -7.30 -8.50
CA ALA A 117 17.28 -7.09 -9.89
C ALA A 117 16.57 -8.33 -10.48
N ASP A 118 15.78 -8.09 -11.52
CA ASP A 118 15.19 -9.14 -12.34
C ASP A 118 16.27 -10.05 -12.93
N GLY A 119 15.94 -11.31 -13.18
CA GLY A 119 16.84 -12.31 -13.76
C GLY A 119 17.93 -12.86 -12.83
N VAL A 120 18.15 -12.26 -11.65
CA VAL A 120 19.05 -12.81 -10.62
C VAL A 120 18.32 -13.83 -9.76
N THR A 121 17.25 -13.39 -9.11
CA THR A 121 16.36 -14.20 -8.28
C THR A 121 14.94 -13.70 -8.48
N LYS A 122 13.97 -14.59 -8.70
CA LYS A 122 12.56 -14.17 -8.77
C LYS A 122 12.07 -13.79 -7.38
N VAL A 123 11.54 -12.58 -7.23
CA VAL A 123 10.86 -12.10 -6.02
C VAL A 123 9.39 -11.96 -6.32
N GLU A 124 8.57 -12.57 -5.45
CA GLU A 124 7.12 -12.45 -5.50
C GLU A 124 6.61 -12.59 -4.05
N GLU A 125 6.28 -11.46 -3.43
CA GLU A 125 5.95 -11.39 -2.01
C GLU A 125 4.71 -10.54 -1.77
N LEU A 126 3.86 -10.96 -0.83
CA LEU A 126 2.73 -10.18 -0.36
C LEU A 126 3.14 -9.36 0.86
N ILE A 127 3.03 -8.04 0.77
CA ILE A 127 3.40 -7.09 1.81
C ILE A 127 2.13 -6.52 2.43
N GLU A 128 2.02 -6.56 3.75
CA GLU A 128 0.96 -5.86 4.49
C GLU A 128 1.46 -4.50 4.97
N VAL A 129 0.76 -3.44 4.60
CA VAL A 129 1.07 -2.05 4.97
C VAL A 129 -0.13 -1.45 5.69
N CYS A 130 0.07 -0.93 6.90
CA CYS A 130 -0.98 -0.28 7.67
C CYS A 130 -0.86 1.25 7.62
N THR A 131 -2.00 1.94 7.50
CA THR A 131 -2.08 3.39 7.56
C THR A 131 -3.31 3.88 8.32
N VAL A 132 -3.23 5.11 8.81
CA VAL A 132 -4.32 5.75 9.55
C VAL A 132 -5.38 6.25 8.58
N VAL A 133 -6.64 5.92 8.86
CA VAL A 133 -7.82 6.40 8.14
C VAL A 133 -8.89 6.98 9.08
N ALA A 134 -8.63 6.97 10.39
CA ALA A 134 -9.55 7.42 11.43
C ALA A 134 -10.96 6.83 11.21
N ASN A 135 -12.00 7.64 11.33
CA ASN A 135 -13.40 7.21 11.15
C ASN A 135 -13.95 7.53 9.74
N ALA A 136 -13.10 7.67 8.72
CA ALA A 136 -13.55 7.87 7.35
C ALA A 136 -14.42 6.69 6.89
N GLN A 137 -15.60 6.99 6.33
CA GLN A 137 -16.60 5.98 6.00
C GLN A 137 -16.43 5.42 4.57
N ASN A 138 -15.92 6.24 3.65
CA ASN A 138 -15.83 5.93 2.23
C ASN A 138 -14.37 5.67 1.84
N ILE A 139 -13.86 4.49 2.18
CA ILE A 139 -12.47 4.10 1.90
C ILE A 139 -12.46 3.00 0.85
N THR A 140 -11.67 3.17 -0.21
CA THR A 140 -11.50 2.19 -1.29
C THR A 140 -10.05 2.15 -1.77
N ALA A 141 -9.73 1.20 -2.64
CA ALA A 141 -8.44 1.09 -3.30
C ALA A 141 -8.61 0.66 -4.77
N VAL A 142 -7.69 1.10 -5.61
CA VAL A 142 -7.56 0.59 -6.98
C VAL A 142 -6.87 -0.77 -6.90
N ILE A 143 -7.66 -1.84 -7.08
CA ILE A 143 -7.16 -3.22 -7.03
C ILE A 143 -6.57 -3.61 -8.38
N SER A 144 -5.40 -4.25 -8.37
CA SER A 144 -4.74 -4.72 -9.59
C SER A 144 -5.41 -5.97 -10.16
N ASP A 145 -5.76 -5.90 -11.44
CA ASP A 145 -6.32 -7.03 -12.19
C ASP A 145 -5.25 -7.93 -12.84
N THR A 146 -3.97 -7.55 -12.75
CA THR A 146 -2.88 -8.17 -13.55
C THR A 146 -1.83 -8.92 -12.74
N VAL A 147 -1.66 -8.56 -11.47
CA VAL A 147 -0.67 -9.17 -10.57
C VAL A 147 -1.38 -9.49 -9.26
N ILE A 148 -1.74 -10.77 -9.07
CA ILE A 148 -2.46 -11.27 -7.90
C ILE A 148 -1.74 -12.51 -7.37
N LEU A 149 -1.38 -12.47 -6.09
CA LEU A 149 -0.86 -13.60 -5.33
C LEU A 149 -1.96 -14.22 -4.47
N ALA A 150 -2.53 -15.34 -4.91
CA ALA A 150 -3.52 -16.07 -4.14
C ALA A 150 -2.86 -16.80 -2.95
N THR A 151 -3.25 -16.43 -1.74
CA THR A 151 -2.88 -17.16 -0.52
C THR A 151 -3.85 -18.31 -0.25
N LYS A 152 -3.47 -19.25 0.63
CA LYS A 152 -4.39 -20.29 1.12
C LYS A 152 -5.66 -19.71 1.75
N LYS A 153 -5.58 -18.51 2.34
CA LYS A 153 -6.73 -17.81 2.92
C LYS A 153 -7.69 -17.37 1.81
N ASP A 154 -7.18 -16.85 0.72
CA ASP A 154 -7.98 -16.36 -0.41
C ASP A 154 -8.73 -17.50 -1.09
N VAL A 155 -8.05 -18.64 -1.31
CA VAL A 155 -8.70 -19.85 -1.86
C VAL A 155 -9.82 -20.35 -0.93
N LYS A 156 -9.58 -20.36 0.38
CA LYS A 156 -10.63 -20.75 1.35
C LYS A 156 -11.81 -19.78 1.36
N LYS A 157 -11.54 -18.47 1.28
CA LYS A 157 -12.59 -17.44 1.19
C LYS A 157 -13.44 -17.64 -0.06
N ALA A 158 -12.82 -17.77 -1.24
CA ALA A 158 -13.53 -18.00 -2.50
C ALA A 158 -14.37 -19.30 -2.46
N ILE A 159 -13.83 -20.38 -1.91
CA ILE A 159 -14.56 -21.64 -1.72
C ILE A 159 -15.77 -21.42 -0.80
N SER A 160 -15.60 -20.73 0.33
CA SER A 160 -16.68 -20.47 1.27
C SER A 160 -17.81 -19.61 0.67
N GLU A 161 -17.46 -18.58 -0.10
CA GLU A 161 -18.41 -17.71 -0.80
C GLU A 161 -19.18 -18.47 -1.89
N SER A 162 -18.48 -19.35 -2.64
CA SER A 162 -19.11 -20.22 -3.64
C SER A 162 -20.11 -21.20 -3.02
N PHE A 163 -19.78 -21.82 -1.88
CA PHE A 163 -20.69 -22.73 -1.19
C PHE A 163 -21.91 -21.97 -0.63
N PHE A 164 -21.71 -20.77 -0.07
CA PHE A 164 -22.80 -19.93 0.42
C PHE A 164 -23.75 -19.49 -0.70
N TYR A 165 -23.19 -19.10 -1.86
CA TYR A 165 -24.00 -18.70 -3.02
C TYR A 165 -24.84 -19.85 -3.59
N SER A 166 -24.26 -21.05 -3.70
CA SER A 166 -24.98 -22.26 -4.11
C SER A 166 -26.09 -22.65 -3.12
N TYR A 167 -25.92 -22.36 -1.84
CA TYR A 167 -26.94 -22.65 -0.82
C TYR A 167 -28.12 -21.67 -0.89
N LEU A 168 -27.87 -20.40 -1.21
CA LEU A 168 -28.91 -19.37 -1.32
C LEU A 168 -29.72 -19.42 -2.63
N HIS A 169 -29.12 -19.92 -3.72
CA HIS A 169 -29.72 -19.89 -5.06
C HIS A 169 -29.92 -21.29 -5.67
N GLY A 170 -29.55 -22.36 -4.94
CA GLY A 170 -29.76 -23.74 -5.35
C GLY A 170 -31.10 -24.27 -4.84
N GLY A 171 -32.14 -24.06 -5.65
CA GLY A 171 -33.43 -24.74 -5.62
C GLY A 171 -33.88 -25.03 -7.03
#